data_AF-A0A9W4W5T5-F1
#
_entry.id   AF-A0A9W4W5T5-F1
#
_cell.length_a   1.000
_cell.length_b   1.000
_cell.length_c   1.000
_cell.angle_alpha   90.00
_cell.angle_beta   90.00
_cell.angle_gamma   90.00
#
_symmetry.space_group_name_H-M   'P 1'
#
loop_
_entity.id
_entity.type
_entity.pdbx_description
1 polymer ?
#
loop_
_entity_poly.entity_id
_entity_poly.type
_entity_poly.pdbx_seq_one_letter_code
_entity_poly.pdbx_strand_id
1 'polypeptide(L)'
;MKGIKATVGGMIAALASLAQANSDIVTLFTNGNAYIQEASATLVLPELPSAISGDVAIWSAIMMQSEASFLQGVTSNSPSGSYCEDGGKNWCNFAYTLVDSNPTVGTPVKASAGSTVRTHYKLNSSTQLWDQNVYVDGKLVSTVNTSKGQHGDIFYISIECASGGCANHPAHTWKDVSIVLSEADKSFGHSGSWEHGATGGAMTTSDGGKTWNIATLNIPAQKAE
;
A
#
# COMPACT_ATOMS: atom_id res chain seq x y z
N MET A 1 30.36 -41.19 -49.44
CA MET A 1 30.60 -41.78 -48.10
C MET A 1 30.51 -40.67 -47.07
N LYS A 2 29.78 -40.92 -45.96
CA LYS A 2 29.88 -40.38 -44.58
C LYS A 2 30.39 -38.93 -44.43
N GLY A 3 29.72 -37.96 -43.81
CA GLY A 3 28.59 -37.95 -42.88
C GLY A 3 28.85 -36.92 -41.76
N ILE A 4 27.78 -36.17 -41.38
CA ILE A 4 27.36 -35.85 -40.00
C ILE A 4 27.94 -34.61 -39.26
N LYS A 5 27.00 -33.66 -39.03
CA LYS A 5 26.72 -32.78 -37.85
C LYS A 5 27.68 -31.59 -37.58
N ALA A 6 27.27 -30.48 -36.98
CA ALA A 6 26.13 -30.22 -36.11
C ALA A 6 25.65 -28.75 -36.17
N THR A 7 24.36 -28.60 -35.88
CA THR A 7 23.59 -27.40 -35.56
C THR A 7 24.16 -26.63 -34.36
N VAL A 8 24.24 -25.30 -34.46
CA VAL A 8 24.24 -24.36 -33.31
C VAL A 8 23.23 -23.29 -33.72
N GLY A 9 22.03 -23.19 -33.16
CA GLY A 9 21.75 -23.16 -31.73
C GLY A 9 21.28 -21.73 -31.44
N GLY A 10 20.05 -21.41 -31.87
CA GLY A 10 19.43 -20.13 -31.57
C GLY A 10 19.17 -20.03 -30.08
N MET A 11 19.91 -19.16 -29.38
CA MET A 11 19.48 -18.67 -28.09
C MET A 11 18.47 -17.54 -28.34
N ILE A 12 17.19 -17.89 -28.32
CA ILE A 12 16.15 -16.91 -27.99
C ILE A 12 16.38 -16.60 -26.51
N ALA A 13 17.08 -15.50 -26.22
CA ALA A 13 17.07 -14.92 -24.90
C ALA A 13 15.63 -14.47 -24.63
N ALA A 14 14.89 -15.23 -23.84
CA ALA A 14 13.64 -14.76 -23.27
C ALA A 14 13.98 -13.58 -22.37
N LEU A 15 13.78 -12.36 -22.88
CA LEU A 15 13.65 -11.16 -22.07
C LEU A 15 12.36 -11.35 -21.26
N ALA A 16 12.46 -12.00 -20.10
CA ALA A 16 11.40 -11.95 -19.12
C ALA A 16 11.32 -10.50 -18.66
N SER A 17 10.31 -9.77 -19.14
CA SER A 17 9.92 -8.50 -18.56
C SER A 17 9.65 -8.75 -17.08
N LEU A 18 10.50 -8.19 -16.21
CA LEU A 18 10.33 -8.22 -14.77
C LEU A 18 9.08 -7.38 -14.44
N ALA A 19 7.91 -8.01 -14.47
CA ALA A 19 6.62 -7.37 -14.24
C ALA A 19 6.48 -6.92 -12.78
N GLN A 20 5.75 -5.83 -12.57
CA GLN A 20 5.26 -5.43 -11.25
C GLN A 20 4.23 -6.46 -10.77
N ALA A 21 4.17 -6.68 -9.45
CA ALA A 21 3.22 -7.61 -8.82
C ALA A 21 2.63 -6.97 -7.56
N ASN A 22 1.34 -7.21 -7.30
CA ASN A 22 0.59 -6.62 -6.18
C ASN A 22 -0.29 -7.68 -5.54
N SER A 23 -0.16 -7.85 -4.23
CA SER A 23 -1.05 -8.72 -3.45
C SER A 23 -1.90 -7.86 -2.54
N ASP A 24 -3.13 -7.60 -2.98
CA ASP A 24 -4.10 -6.81 -2.22
C ASP A 24 -4.70 -7.67 -1.09
N ILE A 25 -4.19 -7.47 0.13
CA ILE A 25 -4.64 -8.22 1.32
C ILE A 25 -6.02 -7.76 1.76
N VAL A 26 -6.25 -6.44 1.77
CA VAL A 26 -7.55 -5.83 2.07
C VAL A 26 -7.97 -5.05 0.85
N THR A 27 -9.17 -5.35 0.35
CA THR A 27 -9.87 -4.55 -0.64
C THR A 27 -11.30 -4.36 -0.17
N LEU A 28 -11.67 -3.10 0.08
CA LEU A 28 -12.97 -2.75 0.63
C LEU A 28 -13.65 -1.73 -0.28
N PHE A 29 -14.83 -2.08 -0.78
CA PHE A 29 -15.63 -1.26 -1.68
C PHE A 29 -16.77 -0.61 -0.91
N THR A 30 -16.97 0.69 -1.11
CA THR A 30 -18.23 1.33 -0.74
C THR A 30 -19.34 0.90 -1.70
N ASN A 31 -20.58 0.95 -1.23
CA ASN A 31 -21.76 0.63 -2.02
C ASN A 31 -22.70 1.84 -2.15
N GLY A 32 -23.41 1.92 -3.27
CA GLY A 32 -24.38 2.99 -3.53
C GLY A 32 -23.72 4.37 -3.63
N ASN A 33 -24.19 5.33 -2.83
CA ASN A 33 -23.69 6.71 -2.84
C ASN A 33 -22.63 6.97 -1.74
N ALA A 34 -22.32 5.96 -0.92
CA ALA A 34 -21.32 6.09 0.13
C ALA A 34 -19.93 6.25 -0.49
N TYR A 35 -19.12 7.10 0.13
CA TYR A 35 -17.73 7.29 -0.22
C TYR A 35 -16.91 7.51 1.05
N ILE A 36 -15.61 7.28 0.99
CA ILE A 36 -14.69 7.45 2.10
C ILE A 36 -14.47 8.94 2.34
N GLN A 37 -14.62 9.39 3.59
CA GLN A 37 -14.34 10.77 4.01
C GLN A 37 -13.03 10.88 4.78
N GLU A 38 -12.68 9.84 5.52
CA GLU A 38 -11.49 9.79 6.34
C GLU A 38 -11.02 8.35 6.46
N ALA A 39 -9.72 8.12 6.40
CA ALA A 39 -9.16 6.82 6.71
C ALA A 39 -7.82 6.98 7.42
N SER A 40 -7.46 6.00 8.26
CA SER A 40 -6.11 5.85 8.79
C SER A 40 -5.72 4.40 8.88
N ALA A 41 -4.44 4.11 8.70
CA ALA A 41 -3.86 2.79 8.92
C ALA A 41 -2.46 2.94 9.52
N THR A 42 -2.17 2.19 10.58
CA THR A 42 -0.86 2.21 11.24
C THR A 42 -0.12 0.91 10.97
N LEU A 43 0.96 0.98 10.22
CA LEU A 43 1.89 -0.13 10.01
C LEU A 43 2.89 -0.17 11.17
N VAL A 44 3.08 -1.34 11.78
CA VAL A 44 4.28 -1.62 12.57
C VAL A 44 5.33 -2.10 11.59
N LEU A 45 6.40 -1.31 11.45
CA LEU A 45 7.44 -1.61 10.47
C LEU A 45 8.06 -2.97 10.75
N PRO A 46 8.06 -3.88 9.76
CA PRO A 46 8.68 -5.17 9.96
C PRO A 46 10.21 -5.07 9.94
N GLU A 47 10.86 -6.19 10.20
CA GLU A 47 12.25 -6.38 9.81
C GLU A 47 12.48 -6.01 8.34
N LEU A 48 13.70 -5.64 7.99
CA LEU A 48 14.06 -5.40 6.59
C LEU A 48 14.05 -6.72 5.80
N PRO A 49 13.75 -6.69 4.49
CA PRO A 49 13.87 -7.87 3.64
C PRO A 49 15.29 -8.44 3.67
N SER A 50 15.42 -9.77 3.64
CA SER A 50 16.73 -10.44 3.66
C SER A 50 16.78 -11.57 2.64
N ALA A 51 17.59 -11.49 1.58
CA ALA A 51 18.38 -10.34 1.12
C ALA A 51 17.51 -9.24 0.51
N ILE A 52 17.95 -7.98 0.55
CA ILE A 52 17.25 -6.86 -0.11
C ILE A 52 17.44 -6.99 -1.63
N SER A 53 16.34 -7.19 -2.36
CA SER A 53 16.32 -7.24 -3.83
C SER A 53 14.99 -6.69 -4.36
N GLY A 54 15.04 -6.14 -5.57
CA GLY A 54 13.90 -5.43 -6.18
C GLY A 54 13.49 -4.19 -5.37
N ASP A 55 12.30 -3.69 -5.64
CA ASP A 55 11.70 -2.55 -4.95
C ASP A 55 10.43 -3.04 -4.28
N VAL A 56 10.51 -3.32 -2.98
CA VAL A 56 9.36 -3.78 -2.20
C VAL A 56 8.66 -2.57 -1.59
N ALA A 57 7.35 -2.57 -1.64
CA ALA A 57 6.53 -1.62 -0.91
C ALA A 57 5.42 -2.30 -0.12
N ILE A 58 5.06 -1.69 1.00
CA ILE A 58 3.90 -1.98 1.82
C ILE A 58 3.10 -0.69 1.85
N TRP A 59 1.81 -0.74 1.53
CA TRP A 59 1.01 0.46 1.46
C TRP A 59 -0.44 0.27 1.88
N SER A 60 -1.02 1.38 2.35
CA SER A 60 -2.48 1.56 2.39
C SER A 60 -2.84 2.54 1.28
N ALA A 61 -4.05 2.43 0.73
CA ALA A 61 -4.49 3.33 -0.34
C ALA A 61 -5.97 3.66 -0.27
N ILE A 62 -6.32 4.77 -0.93
CA ILE A 62 -7.69 5.07 -1.36
C ILE A 62 -7.67 5.27 -2.87
N MET A 63 -8.41 4.44 -3.61
CA MET A 63 -8.69 4.65 -5.03
C MET A 63 -9.85 5.63 -5.16
N MET A 64 -9.73 6.57 -6.08
CA MET A 64 -10.79 7.52 -6.41
C MET A 64 -11.78 6.87 -7.38
N GLN A 65 -13.03 7.33 -7.37
CA GLN A 65 -14.11 6.85 -8.24
C GLN A 65 -13.80 6.92 -9.75
N SER A 66 -12.82 7.73 -10.16
CA SER A 66 -12.39 7.80 -11.55
C SER A 66 -11.46 6.64 -11.96
N GLU A 67 -10.96 5.87 -11.00
CA GLU A 67 -9.92 4.83 -11.14
C GLU A 67 -8.59 5.30 -11.78
N ALA A 68 -8.51 6.57 -12.15
CA ALA A 68 -7.32 7.20 -12.73
C ALA A 68 -6.47 7.93 -11.68
N SER A 69 -6.96 8.01 -10.44
CA SER A 69 -6.32 8.71 -9.33
C SER A 69 -6.38 7.90 -8.05
N PHE A 70 -5.33 7.97 -7.24
CA PHE A 70 -5.28 7.32 -5.93
C PHE A 70 -4.35 8.06 -4.95
N LEU A 71 -4.58 7.82 -3.67
CA LEU A 71 -3.75 8.28 -2.55
C LEU A 71 -3.13 7.04 -1.89
N GLN A 72 -1.84 7.08 -1.56
CA GLN A 72 -1.10 5.97 -0.99
C GLN A 72 -0.14 6.41 0.11
N GLY A 73 -0.19 5.73 1.24
CA GLY A 73 0.82 5.80 2.29
C GLY A 73 1.81 4.68 2.06
N VAL A 74 3.02 5.02 1.62
CA VAL A 74 4.00 4.04 1.14
C VAL A 74 5.12 3.87 2.15
N THR A 75 5.46 2.62 2.40
CA THR A 75 6.65 2.16 3.12
C THR A 75 7.45 1.27 2.17
N SER A 76 8.61 1.72 1.69
CA SER A 76 9.39 0.99 0.68
C SER A 76 10.82 0.70 1.10
N ASN A 77 11.42 -0.31 0.47
CA ASN A 77 12.81 -0.68 0.63
C ASN A 77 13.35 -1.31 -0.66
N SER A 78 14.58 -0.98 -1.01
CA SER A 78 15.25 -1.50 -2.20
C SER A 78 16.77 -1.39 -2.06
N PRO A 79 17.56 -2.04 -2.93
CA PRO A 79 19.02 -1.91 -2.93
C PRO A 79 19.51 -0.47 -3.17
N SER A 80 18.73 0.37 -3.85
CA SER A 80 19.05 1.80 -4.02
C SER A 80 18.60 2.64 -2.81
N GLY A 81 17.73 2.10 -1.96
CA GLY A 81 17.13 2.78 -0.81
C GLY A 81 15.98 3.70 -1.18
N SER A 82 15.19 3.34 -2.21
CA SER A 82 13.99 4.01 -2.76
C SER A 82 13.57 5.30 -2.04
N TYR A 83 13.61 6.44 -2.73
CA TYR A 83 13.32 7.81 -2.24
C TYR A 83 14.20 8.35 -1.10
N CYS A 84 14.73 7.49 -0.23
CA CYS A 84 15.54 7.86 0.93
C CYS A 84 17.06 7.73 0.69
N GLU A 85 17.46 7.13 -0.43
CA GLU A 85 18.84 6.99 -0.92
C GLU A 85 19.82 6.40 0.12
N ASP A 86 19.36 5.40 0.89
CA ASP A 86 20.15 4.84 2.00
C ASP A 86 20.68 3.43 1.76
N GLY A 87 20.46 2.88 0.56
CA GLY A 87 20.88 1.53 0.19
C GLY A 87 20.09 0.44 0.93
N GLY A 88 18.84 0.71 1.29
CA GLY A 88 17.94 -0.27 1.91
C GLY A 88 18.21 -0.50 3.40
N LYS A 89 18.98 0.38 4.05
CA LYS A 89 19.34 0.25 5.48
C LYS A 89 18.18 0.56 6.42
N ASN A 90 17.13 1.22 5.94
CA ASN A 90 15.91 1.53 6.65
C ASN A 90 14.70 1.37 5.72
N TRP A 91 13.51 1.35 6.29
CA TRP A 91 12.29 1.58 5.52
C TRP A 91 12.19 3.07 5.17
N CYS A 92 11.81 3.36 3.93
CA CYS A 92 11.51 4.72 3.49
C CYS A 92 10.00 4.94 3.45
N ASN A 93 9.54 6.00 4.11
CA ASN A 93 8.11 6.24 4.34
C ASN A 93 7.71 7.59 3.79
N PHE A 94 6.63 7.65 3.03
CA PHE A 94 6.15 8.88 2.40
C PHE A 94 4.68 8.83 2.03
N ALA A 95 4.09 10.01 1.91
CA ALA A 95 2.83 10.21 1.23
C ALA A 95 3.07 10.19 -0.29
N TYR A 96 2.25 9.44 -1.02
CA TYR A 96 2.28 9.36 -2.47
C TYR A 96 0.86 9.53 -3.00
N THR A 97 0.71 10.26 -4.10
CA THR A 97 -0.57 10.36 -4.81
C THR A 97 -0.32 10.32 -6.30
N LEU A 98 -1.18 9.65 -7.04
CA LEU A 98 -1.26 9.78 -8.49
C LEU A 98 -2.57 10.49 -8.83
N VAL A 99 -2.51 11.65 -9.49
CA VAL A 99 -3.71 12.37 -9.93
C VAL A 99 -3.63 12.52 -11.44
N ASP A 100 -4.53 11.84 -12.15
CA ASP A 100 -4.58 11.81 -13.61
C ASP A 100 -3.20 11.50 -14.23
N SER A 101 -2.54 10.45 -13.71
CA SER A 101 -1.17 10.04 -14.06
C SER A 101 -0.03 10.98 -13.64
N ASN A 102 -0.30 12.04 -12.85
CA ASN A 102 0.73 12.93 -12.33
C ASN A 102 1.08 12.57 -10.88
N PRO A 103 2.29 12.07 -10.61
CA PRO A 103 2.68 11.69 -9.27
C PRO A 103 3.02 12.92 -8.44
N THR A 104 2.61 12.92 -7.18
CA THR A 104 3.10 13.83 -6.14
C THR A 104 3.64 12.99 -5.00
N VAL A 105 4.85 13.30 -4.57
CA VAL A 105 5.55 12.58 -3.49
C VAL A 105 5.82 13.58 -2.38
N GLY A 106 5.37 13.25 -1.16
CA GLY A 106 5.70 13.99 0.04
C GLY A 106 7.16 13.78 0.46
N THR A 107 7.59 14.50 1.49
CA THR A 107 8.93 14.32 2.08
C THR A 107 9.15 12.87 2.49
N PRO A 108 10.16 12.16 1.96
CA PRO A 108 10.50 10.81 2.37
C PRO A 108 11.27 10.79 3.68
N VAL A 109 10.92 9.86 4.57
CA VAL A 109 11.53 9.74 5.90
C VAL A 109 11.89 8.30 6.23
N LYS A 110 13.12 8.13 6.73
CA LYS A 110 13.67 6.85 7.17
C LYS A 110 13.09 6.47 8.52
N ALA A 111 12.76 5.20 8.68
CA ALA A 111 12.42 4.61 9.98
C ALA A 111 12.90 3.15 10.04
N SER A 112 13.21 2.70 11.24
CA SER A 112 13.72 1.35 11.47
C SER A 112 12.59 0.36 11.78
N ALA A 113 12.88 -0.93 11.70
CA ALA A 113 11.96 -1.97 12.16
C ALA A 113 11.44 -1.69 13.59
N GLY A 114 10.17 -1.98 13.83
CA GLY A 114 9.49 -1.73 15.10
C GLY A 114 8.90 -0.33 15.27
N SER A 115 9.34 0.68 14.51
CA SER A 115 8.66 1.98 14.48
C SER A 115 7.25 1.84 13.93
N THR A 116 6.38 2.78 14.32
CA THR A 116 5.01 2.86 13.84
C THR A 116 4.88 3.92 12.75
N VAL A 117 4.29 3.55 11.63
CA VAL A 117 4.02 4.45 10.50
C VAL A 117 2.52 4.54 10.29
N ARG A 118 1.94 5.69 10.59
CA ARG A 118 0.52 5.93 10.38
C ARG A 118 0.32 6.84 9.19
N THR A 119 -0.42 6.37 8.20
CA THR A 119 -0.96 7.24 7.15
C THR A 119 -2.39 7.61 7.49
N HIS A 120 -2.72 8.88 7.34
CA HIS A 120 -4.05 9.44 7.55
C HIS A 120 -4.47 10.22 6.30
N TYR A 121 -5.70 10.00 5.88
CA TYR A 121 -6.33 10.62 4.72
C TYR A 121 -7.59 11.29 5.20
N LYS A 122 -7.83 12.54 4.80
CA LYS A 122 -9.07 13.24 5.14
C LYS A 122 -9.51 14.15 4.01
N LEU A 123 -10.76 14.00 3.57
CA LEU A 123 -11.38 14.95 2.67
C LEU A 123 -11.71 16.23 3.44
N ASN A 124 -11.06 17.32 3.06
CA ASN A 124 -11.25 18.62 3.67
C ASN A 124 -12.52 19.28 3.14
N SER A 125 -13.54 19.43 3.99
CA SER A 125 -14.83 19.98 3.58
C SER A 125 -14.77 21.43 3.08
N SER A 126 -13.76 22.20 3.50
CA SER A 126 -13.63 23.61 3.12
C SER A 126 -12.90 23.79 1.79
N THR A 127 -11.80 23.07 1.59
CA THR A 127 -10.95 23.21 0.39
C THR A 127 -11.34 22.22 -0.71
N GLN A 128 -12.07 21.16 -0.35
CA GLN A 128 -12.37 20.00 -1.18
C GLN A 128 -11.11 19.24 -1.62
N LEU A 129 -9.98 19.41 -0.93
CA LEU A 129 -8.75 18.64 -1.14
C LEU A 129 -8.71 17.43 -0.20
N TRP A 130 -7.98 16.40 -0.61
CA TRP A 130 -7.57 15.33 0.28
C TRP A 130 -6.28 15.71 0.99
N ASP A 131 -6.36 15.78 2.32
CA ASP A 131 -5.22 15.97 3.20
C ASP A 131 -4.64 14.60 3.55
N GLN A 132 -3.44 14.30 3.05
CA GLN A 132 -2.71 13.07 3.33
C GLN A 132 -1.53 13.38 4.26
N ASN A 133 -1.50 12.74 5.42
CA ASN A 133 -0.46 12.94 6.43
C ASN A 133 0.19 11.60 6.79
N VAL A 134 1.52 11.58 6.87
CA VAL A 134 2.30 10.43 7.36
C VAL A 134 2.95 10.79 8.68
N TYR A 135 2.79 9.90 9.66
CA TYR A 135 3.37 10.01 10.98
C TYR A 135 4.32 8.85 11.23
N VAL A 136 5.49 9.14 11.79
CA VAL A 136 6.43 8.13 12.29
C VAL A 136 6.51 8.30 13.81
N ASP A 137 6.21 7.25 14.56
CA ASP A 137 6.20 7.25 16.03
C ASP A 137 5.41 8.43 16.62
N GLY A 138 4.24 8.70 16.01
CA GLY A 138 3.33 9.77 16.39
C GLY A 138 3.72 11.17 15.91
N LYS A 139 4.90 11.37 15.32
CA LYS A 139 5.35 12.66 14.78
C LYS A 139 4.97 12.81 13.32
N LEU A 140 4.34 13.93 12.94
CA LEU A 140 4.07 14.26 11.54
C LEU A 140 5.40 14.47 10.78
N VAL A 141 5.57 13.75 9.66
CA VAL A 141 6.82 13.77 8.88
C VAL A 141 6.61 14.08 7.40
N SER A 142 5.41 13.86 6.87
CA SER A 142 5.09 14.09 5.46
C SER A 142 3.64 14.53 5.32
N THR A 143 3.38 15.50 4.45
CA THR A 143 2.03 15.98 4.13
C THR A 143 1.93 16.24 2.63
N VAL A 144 0.82 15.81 2.03
CA VAL A 144 0.45 16.07 0.63
C VAL A 144 -1.03 16.47 0.60
N ASN A 145 -1.38 17.49 -0.19
CA ASN A 145 -2.76 17.96 -0.36
C ASN A 145 -3.13 17.94 -1.86
N THR A 146 -4.00 17.02 -2.29
CA THR A 146 -4.28 16.78 -3.73
C THR A 146 -5.75 16.38 -3.97
N SER A 147 -6.04 15.79 -5.14
CA SER A 147 -7.32 15.17 -5.51
C SER A 147 -8.55 16.04 -5.28
N LYS A 148 -8.48 17.31 -5.69
CA LYS A 148 -9.53 18.30 -5.44
C LYS A 148 -10.88 17.86 -6.02
N GLY A 149 -11.90 17.76 -5.17
CA GLY A 149 -13.27 17.42 -5.55
C GLY A 149 -13.47 15.95 -5.93
N GLN A 150 -12.45 15.10 -5.78
CA GLN A 150 -12.58 13.66 -6.01
C GLN A 150 -13.01 12.95 -4.73
N HIS A 151 -13.76 11.86 -4.87
CA HIS A 151 -14.16 10.98 -3.77
C HIS A 151 -13.57 9.60 -3.97
N GLY A 152 -13.19 8.96 -2.87
CA GLY A 152 -12.69 7.60 -2.85
C GLY A 152 -13.77 6.59 -2.49
N ASP A 153 -13.78 5.46 -3.17
CA ASP A 153 -14.76 4.37 -3.03
C ASP A 153 -14.12 3.02 -2.76
N ILE A 154 -12.79 2.91 -2.89
CA ILE A 154 -12.07 1.67 -2.54
C ILE A 154 -10.93 1.99 -1.57
N PHE A 155 -10.89 1.25 -0.46
CA PHE A 155 -9.77 1.25 0.48
C PHE A 155 -8.93 -0.03 0.33
N TYR A 156 -7.61 0.14 0.35
CA TYR A 156 -6.67 -0.97 0.21
C TYR A 156 -5.66 -1.06 1.36
N ILE A 157 -5.22 -2.28 1.64
CA ILE A 157 -3.92 -2.60 2.24
C ILE A 157 -3.27 -3.64 1.36
N SER A 158 -2.04 -3.38 0.92
CA SER A 158 -1.37 -4.22 -0.06
C SER A 158 0.14 -4.28 0.16
N ILE A 159 0.75 -5.27 -0.48
CA ILE A 159 2.18 -5.35 -0.71
C ILE A 159 2.45 -5.35 -2.20
N GLU A 160 3.56 -4.72 -2.57
CA GLU A 160 3.94 -4.54 -3.96
C GLU A 160 5.39 -4.92 -4.18
N CYS A 161 5.63 -5.54 -5.34
CA CYS A 161 6.92 -5.62 -5.97
C CYS A 161 6.95 -4.64 -7.15
N ALA A 162 7.47 -3.44 -6.92
CA ALA A 162 7.45 -2.34 -7.89
C ALA A 162 8.53 -2.49 -8.98
N SER A 163 9.45 -3.44 -8.81
CA SER A 163 10.38 -3.90 -9.85
C SER A 163 10.55 -5.41 -9.76
N GLY A 164 10.40 -6.16 -10.85
CA GLY A 164 10.41 -7.62 -10.72
C GLY A 164 11.71 -8.19 -10.10
N GLY A 165 11.59 -9.36 -9.46
CA GLY A 165 12.69 -9.98 -8.72
C GLY A 165 12.82 -9.52 -7.25
N CYS A 166 11.72 -9.04 -6.66
CA CYS A 166 11.70 -8.62 -5.27
C CYS A 166 11.98 -9.76 -4.28
N ALA A 167 12.55 -9.34 -3.16
CA ALA A 167 12.62 -10.13 -1.94
C ALA A 167 11.21 -10.43 -1.40
N ASN A 168 11.12 -11.39 -0.49
CA ASN A 168 9.89 -11.58 0.27
C ASN A 168 9.65 -10.36 1.17
N HIS A 169 8.41 -9.88 1.21
CA HIS A 169 7.94 -8.98 2.23
C HIS A 169 7.94 -9.72 3.58
N PRO A 170 8.65 -9.21 4.60
CA PRO A 170 8.63 -9.85 5.91
C PRO A 170 7.25 -9.75 6.56
N ALA A 171 6.98 -10.66 7.50
CA ALA A 171 5.72 -10.66 8.24
C ALA A 171 5.55 -9.34 9.00
N HIS A 172 4.36 -8.76 8.95
CA HIS A 172 4.08 -7.44 9.51
C HIS A 172 2.65 -7.33 10.03
N THR A 173 2.40 -6.23 10.74
CA THR A 173 1.12 -5.99 11.40
C THR A 173 0.63 -4.58 11.12
N TRP A 174 -0.64 -4.48 10.75
CA TRP A 174 -1.38 -3.22 10.77
C TRP A 174 -2.22 -3.13 12.04
N LYS A 175 -2.29 -1.93 12.62
CA LYS A 175 -3.05 -1.60 13.82
C LYS A 175 -3.88 -0.35 13.60
N ASP A 176 -4.93 -0.23 14.40
CA ASP A 176 -5.75 0.97 14.52
C ASP A 176 -6.19 1.51 13.15
N VAL A 177 -6.62 0.60 12.27
CA VAL A 177 -7.16 0.99 10.97
C VAL A 177 -8.59 1.49 11.21
N SER A 178 -8.89 2.67 10.69
CA SER A 178 -10.21 3.30 10.81
C SER A 178 -10.60 3.87 9.46
N ILE A 179 -11.84 3.64 9.04
CA ILE A 179 -12.41 4.18 7.80
C ILE A 179 -13.76 4.79 8.16
N VAL A 180 -13.94 6.07 7.82
CA VAL A 180 -15.18 6.82 8.01
C VAL A 180 -15.79 7.08 6.63
N LEU A 181 -17.04 6.65 6.47
CA LEU A 181 -17.83 6.83 5.27
C LEU A 181 -18.72 8.07 5.38
N SER A 182 -19.14 8.61 4.23
CA SER A 182 -20.04 9.75 4.13
C SER A 182 -21.44 9.44 4.69
N GLU A 183 -21.91 8.22 4.47
CA GLU A 183 -23.14 7.65 4.99
C GLU A 183 -22.91 6.22 5.49
N ALA A 184 -23.86 5.69 6.27
CA ALA A 184 -23.71 4.34 6.81
C ALA A 184 -23.86 3.29 5.70
N ASP A 185 -22.83 2.45 5.55
CA ASP A 185 -22.84 1.29 4.65
C ASP A 185 -22.43 0.04 5.43
N LYS A 186 -23.42 -0.83 5.68
CA LYS A 186 -23.18 -2.09 6.40
C LYS A 186 -22.43 -3.12 5.57
N SER A 187 -22.47 -3.01 4.25
CA SER A 187 -21.81 -3.96 3.34
C SER A 187 -20.31 -3.73 3.23
N PHE A 188 -19.82 -2.55 3.64
CA PHE A 188 -18.39 -2.26 3.75
C PHE A 188 -17.68 -3.10 4.83
N GLY A 189 -18.42 -3.62 5.82
CA GLY A 189 -17.85 -4.41 6.90
C GLY A 189 -17.42 -5.81 6.46
N HIS A 190 -16.30 -6.28 6.98
CA HIS A 190 -15.78 -7.62 6.74
C HIS A 190 -15.48 -8.35 8.07
N SER A 191 -15.73 -9.66 8.11
CA SER A 191 -15.50 -10.48 9.31
C SER A 191 -14.04 -10.88 9.54
N GLY A 192 -13.12 -10.47 8.67
CA GLY A 192 -11.75 -11.00 8.60
C GLY A 192 -11.63 -12.19 7.65
N SER A 193 -10.61 -13.04 7.80
CA SER A 193 -10.26 -14.07 6.79
C SER A 193 -9.89 -13.45 5.45
N TRP A 194 -8.93 -12.55 5.51
CA TRP A 194 -8.41 -11.83 4.36
C TRP A 194 -7.56 -12.73 3.47
N GLU A 195 -7.32 -12.27 2.25
CA GLU A 195 -6.50 -12.97 1.27
C GLU A 195 -5.06 -13.17 1.78
N HIS A 196 -4.31 -14.00 1.07
CA HIS A 196 -2.86 -14.12 1.27
C HIS A 196 -2.46 -14.57 2.69
N GLY A 197 -3.32 -15.36 3.34
CA GLY A 197 -3.05 -15.95 4.66
C GLY A 197 -3.05 -14.95 5.82
N ALA A 198 -3.56 -13.73 5.61
CA ALA A 198 -3.66 -12.74 6.66
C ALA A 198 -4.67 -13.15 7.76
N THR A 199 -4.35 -12.80 9.01
CA THR A 199 -5.13 -13.20 10.19
C THR A 199 -5.56 -12.00 11.02
N GLY A 200 -6.59 -12.19 11.84
CA GLY A 200 -7.27 -11.09 12.52
C GLY A 200 -8.12 -10.29 11.53
N GLY A 201 -8.08 -8.96 11.64
CA GLY A 201 -8.67 -8.11 10.62
C GLY A 201 -10.20 -8.01 10.65
N ALA A 202 -10.87 -8.60 11.65
CA ALA A 202 -12.31 -8.47 11.80
C ALA A 202 -12.69 -7.00 12.03
N MET A 203 -13.64 -6.52 11.24
CA MET A 203 -14.09 -5.13 11.29
C MET A 203 -15.21 -4.95 12.30
N THR A 204 -15.23 -3.78 12.94
CA THR A 204 -16.27 -3.40 13.91
C THR A 204 -16.80 -2.02 13.62
N THR A 205 -18.07 -1.81 13.93
CA THR A 205 -18.75 -0.52 13.83
C THR A 205 -19.68 -0.33 15.02
N SER A 206 -19.75 0.89 15.55
CA SER A 206 -20.64 1.28 16.65
C SER A 206 -21.72 2.27 16.23
N ASP A 207 -21.62 2.83 15.03
CA ASP A 207 -22.50 3.87 14.48
C ASP A 207 -23.33 3.37 13.29
N GLY A 208 -23.53 2.05 13.22
CA GLY A 208 -24.42 1.42 12.26
C GLY A 208 -23.84 1.22 10.86
N GLY A 209 -22.51 1.32 10.71
CA GLY A 209 -21.78 1.12 9.44
C GLY A 209 -21.21 2.40 8.84
N LYS A 210 -21.15 3.50 9.60
CA LYS A 210 -20.56 4.75 9.12
C LYS A 210 -19.05 4.78 9.40
N THR A 211 -18.62 4.26 10.54
CA THR A 211 -17.21 4.11 10.91
C THR A 211 -16.89 2.64 11.09
N TRP A 212 -15.85 2.18 10.41
CA TRP A 212 -15.36 0.82 10.46
C TRP A 212 -13.93 0.78 10.99
N ASN A 213 -13.67 -0.14 11.91
CA ASN A 213 -12.37 -0.24 12.57
C ASN A 213 -11.83 -1.66 12.51
N ILE A 214 -10.53 -1.78 12.22
CA ILE A 214 -9.75 -3.00 12.41
C ILE A 214 -8.71 -2.71 13.49
N ALA A 215 -8.82 -3.41 14.63
CA ALA A 215 -7.87 -3.23 15.73
C ALA A 215 -6.48 -3.79 15.37
N THR A 216 -6.42 -4.96 14.75
CA THR A 216 -5.16 -5.62 14.37
C THR A 216 -5.37 -6.54 13.16
N LEU A 217 -4.47 -6.45 12.19
CA LEU A 217 -4.37 -7.32 11.03
C LEU A 217 -2.92 -7.79 10.92
N ASN A 218 -2.70 -9.10 10.90
CA ASN A 218 -1.36 -9.68 10.75
C ASN A 218 -1.22 -10.29 9.36
N ILE A 219 -0.12 -9.96 8.70
CA ILE A 219 0.20 -10.41 7.35
C ILE A 219 1.44 -11.32 7.44
N PRO A 220 1.36 -12.57 6.94
CA PRO A 220 2.50 -13.47 6.96
C PRO A 220 3.61 -12.97 6.02
N ALA A 221 4.82 -13.49 6.20
CA ALA A 221 5.90 -13.23 5.24
C ALA A 221 5.56 -13.91 3.90
N GLN A 222 5.66 -13.15 2.81
CA GLN A 222 5.24 -13.64 1.49
C GLN A 222 5.85 -12.79 0.36
N LYS A 223 5.68 -13.25 -0.88
CA LYS A 223 5.97 -12.44 -2.05
C LYS A 223 4.70 -11.75 -2.52
N ALA A 224 4.86 -10.58 -3.14
CA ALA A 224 3.80 -10.03 -3.97
C ALA A 224 3.66 -10.93 -5.22
N GLU A 225 2.41 -11.28 -5.55
CA GLU A 225 1.99 -12.15 -6.64
C GLU A 225 1.13 -11.42 -7.67
#